data_AF-A0A940VRV6-F1
#
_entry.id   AF-A0A940VRV6-F1
#
_cell.length_a   1.000
_cell.length_b   1.000
_cell.length_c   1.000
_cell.angle_alpha   90.00
_cell.angle_beta   90.00
_cell.angle_gamma   90.00
#
_symmetry.space_group_name_H-M   'P 1'
#
loop_
_entity.id
_entity.type
_entity.pdbx_description
1 polymer ?
#
loop_
_entity_poly.entity_id
_entity_poly.type
_entity_poly.pdbx_seq_one_letter_code
_entity_poly.pdbx_strand_id
1 'polypeptide(L)' 'MTEAKKYASETQALHAGQKPDPTTNSRAVPIYQTSSYVFNDTDHAARLFGLQEFGNIYTRIMNPTSDVFEQRVAALE' A
#
# COMPACT_ATOMS: atom_id res chain seq x y z
N MET A 1 -0.95 10.55 -23.44
CA MET A 1 -1.14 10.19 -22.02
C MET A 1 -1.73 11.40 -21.34
N THR A 2 -2.95 11.30 -20.81
CA THR A 2 -3.63 12.43 -20.18
C THR A 2 -2.91 12.78 -18.88
N GLU A 3 -2.57 14.05 -18.69
CA GLU A 3 -1.92 14.51 -17.47
C GLU A 3 -2.84 14.22 -16.27
N ALA A 4 -2.33 13.53 -15.26
CA ALA A 4 -3.11 13.19 -14.08
C ALA A 4 -3.49 14.48 -13.34
N LYS A 5 -4.78 14.67 -13.08
CA LYS A 5 -5.28 15.85 -12.36
C LYS A 5 -4.63 15.94 -10.98
N LYS A 6 -3.73 16.90 -10.78
CA LYS A 6 -3.15 17.20 -9.47
C LYS A 6 -4.21 17.91 -8.62
N TYR A 7 -4.66 17.25 -7.55
CA TYR A 7 -5.55 17.86 -6.58
C TYR A 7 -4.79 18.85 -5.68
N ALA A 8 -5.53 19.73 -4.99
CA ALA A 8 -4.95 20.62 -3.98
C ALA A 8 -4.36 19.82 -2.80
N SER A 9 -3.36 20.38 -2.12
CA SER A 9 -2.62 19.71 -1.06
C SER A 9 -3.52 19.22 0.09
N GLU A 10 -4.56 19.96 0.44
CA GLU A 10 -5.53 19.57 1.47
C GLU A 10 -6.31 18.31 1.08
N THR A 11 -6.64 18.18 -0.21
CA THR A 11 -7.29 16.97 -0.74
C THR A 11 -6.33 15.79 -0.75
N GLN A 12 -5.06 16.03 -1.11
CA GLN A 12 -4.03 14.99 -1.09
C GLN A 12 -3.73 14.53 0.34
N ALA A 13 -3.66 15.44 1.31
CA ALA A 13 -3.44 15.11 2.71
C ALA A 13 -4.53 14.19 3.28
N LEU A 14 -5.76 14.29 2.78
CA LEU A 14 -6.86 13.42 3.18
C LEU A 14 -6.91 12.09 2.41
N HIS A 15 -6.57 12.08 1.13
CA HIS A 15 -6.89 10.96 0.23
C HIS A 15 -5.71 10.26 -0.44
N ALA A 16 -4.54 10.88 -0.51
CA ALA A 16 -3.39 10.28 -1.17
C ALA A 16 -2.98 8.96 -0.48
N GLY A 17 -2.54 8.00 -1.30
CA GLY A 17 -2.14 6.65 -0.88
C GLY A 17 -3.27 5.69 -0.52
N GLN A 18 -4.51 6.17 -0.35
CA GLN A 18 -5.60 5.38 0.22
C GLN A 18 -6.70 5.08 -0.80
N LYS A 19 -7.14 3.83 -0.81
CA LYS A 19 -8.35 3.38 -1.52
C LYS A 19 -9.27 2.65 -0.53
N PRO A 20 -10.60 2.60 -0.76
CA PRO A 20 -11.46 1.73 0.04
C PRO A 20 -10.94 0.30 0.02
N ASP A 21 -11.00 -0.39 1.16
CA ASP A 21 -10.58 -1.79 1.24
C ASP A 21 -11.43 -2.64 0.28
N PRO A 22 -10.83 -3.37 -0.68
CA PRO A 22 -11.57 -4.12 -1.69
C PRO A 22 -12.34 -5.32 -1.09
N THR A 23 -11.99 -5.76 0.12
CA THR A 23 -12.59 -6.93 0.75
C THR A 23 -13.90 -6.59 1.47
N THR A 24 -13.95 -5.43 2.14
CA THR A 24 -15.05 -5.03 3.03
C THR A 24 -15.71 -3.71 2.63
N ASN A 25 -15.17 -2.99 1.65
CA ASN A 25 -15.53 -1.61 1.31
C ASN A 25 -15.33 -0.60 2.46
N SER A 26 -14.54 -0.93 3.49
CA SER A 26 -14.17 0.02 4.52
C SER A 26 -13.46 1.23 3.91
N ARG A 27 -13.94 2.43 4.24
CA ARG A 27 -13.29 3.67 3.78
C ARG A 27 -12.01 3.96 4.55
N ALA A 28 -11.99 3.70 5.85
CA ALA A 28 -10.80 3.90 6.68
C ALA A 28 -9.73 2.84 6.37
N VAL A 29 -8.46 3.23 6.43
CA VAL A 29 -7.33 2.30 6.23
C VAL A 29 -7.38 1.24 7.32
N PRO A 30 -7.42 -0.06 6.97
CA PRO A 30 -7.30 -1.12 7.97
C PRO A 30 -5.95 -1.06 8.69
N ILE A 31 -5.94 -1.43 9.97
CA ILE A 31 -4.71 -1.55 10.75
C ILE A 31 -4.16 -2.96 10.56
N TYR A 32 -3.15 -3.12 9.70
CA TYR A 32 -2.44 -4.37 9.48
C TYR A 32 -1.41 -4.61 10.58
N GLN A 33 -1.90 -4.84 11.81
CA GLN A 33 -1.09 -5.09 13.01
C GLN A 33 -0.53 -6.52 13.02
N THR A 34 0.36 -6.82 12.08
CA THR A 34 1.00 -8.14 11.93
C THR A 34 2.52 -8.00 11.80
N SER A 35 3.25 -9.07 12.07
CA SER A 35 4.68 -9.18 11.75
C SER A 35 4.93 -9.75 10.34
N SER A 36 4.13 -10.73 9.90
CA SER A 36 4.37 -11.54 8.70
C SER A 36 3.12 -11.68 7.82
N TYR A 37 3.32 -12.05 6.56
CA TYR A 37 2.27 -12.29 5.57
C TYR A 37 2.34 -13.73 5.04
N VAL A 38 1.18 -14.30 4.73
CA VAL A 38 1.06 -15.67 4.20
C VAL A 38 1.27 -15.64 2.68
N PHE A 39 2.06 -16.58 2.18
CA PHE A 39 2.22 -16.79 0.74
C PHE A 39 1.19 -17.77 0.21
N ASN A 40 0.74 -17.56 -1.03
CA ASN A 40 -0.17 -18.50 -1.71
C ASN A 40 0.48 -19.88 -1.90
N ASP A 41 1.77 -19.91 -2.26
CA ASP A 41 2.59 -21.11 -2.42
C ASP A 41 4.10 -20.76 -2.37
N THR A 42 4.98 -21.75 -2.56
CA THR A 42 6.44 -21.56 -2.54
C THR A 42 6.96 -20.73 -3.72
N ASP A 43 6.30 -20.82 -4.88
CA ASP A 43 6.72 -20.10 -6.09
C ASP A 43 6.37 -18.61 -5.96
N HIS A 44 5.23 -18.27 -5.37
CA HIS A 44 4.86 -16.92 -5.00
C HIS A 44 5.88 -16.29 -4.04
N ALA A 45 6.32 -17.04 -3.02
CA ALA A 45 7.38 -16.56 -2.13
C ALA A 45 8.68 -16.26 -2.89
N ALA A 46 9.10 -17.18 -3.79
CA ALA A 46 10.30 -17.00 -4.60
C ALA A 46 10.23 -15.74 -5.48
N ARG A 47 9.08 -15.46 -6.11
CA ARG A 47 8.88 -14.25 -6.93
C ARG A 47 8.94 -12.97 -6.11
N LEU A 48 8.37 -12.95 -4.90
CA LEU A 48 8.43 -11.79 -4.00
C LEU A 48 9.87 -11.49 -3.56
N PHE A 49 10.61 -12.50 -3.08
CA PHE A 49 12.01 -12.32 -2.67
C PHE A 49 12.95 -12.03 -3.84
N GLY A 50 12.63 -12.51 -5.04
CA GLY A 50 13.34 -12.20 -6.28
C GLY A 50 12.99 -10.85 -6.90
N LEU A 51 12.12 -10.05 -6.26
CA LEU A 51 11.59 -8.77 -6.76
C LEU A 51 10.94 -8.87 -8.15
N GLN A 52 10.41 -10.05 -8.48
CA GLN A 52 9.70 -10.32 -9.73
C GLN A 52 8.21 -10.00 -9.62
N GLU A 53 7.70 -9.90 -8.39
CA GLU A 53 6.30 -9.60 -8.07
C GLU A 53 6.25 -8.62 -6.89
N PHE A 54 5.26 -7.71 -6.90
CA PHE A 54 5.00 -6.83 -5.76
C PHE A 54 4.10 -7.53 -4.74
N GLY A 55 4.44 -7.43 -3.47
CA GLY A 55 3.63 -7.98 -2.40
C GLY A 55 4.33 -7.94 -1.06
N ASN A 56 3.57 -8.14 0.01
CA ASN A 56 4.09 -8.03 1.37
C ASN A 56 4.79 -9.31 1.80
N ILE A 57 5.97 -9.16 2.41
CA ILE A 57 6.77 -10.28 2.94
C ILE A 57 6.77 -10.24 4.48
N TYR A 58 7.22 -9.12 5.05
CA TYR A 58 7.39 -8.95 6.50
C TYR A 58 7.35 -7.47 6.87
N THR A 59 6.71 -7.12 7.99
CA THR A 59 6.43 -5.72 8.40
C THR A 59 7.66 -4.85 8.57
N ARG A 60 8.81 -5.42 8.96
CA ARG A 60 10.09 -4.68 9.03
C ARG A 60 10.53 -4.11 7.68
N ILE A 61 10.07 -4.69 6.57
CA ILE A 61 10.41 -4.24 5.20
C ILE A 61 9.26 -3.40 4.64
N MET A 62 8.02 -3.86 4.82
CA MET A 62 6.83 -3.21 4.25
C MET A 62 5.56 -3.60 5.01
N ASN A 63 4.63 -2.66 5.13
CA ASN A 63 3.32 -2.87 5.75
C ASN A 63 2.26 -2.01 5.03
N PRO A 64 1.09 -2.55 4.64
CA PRO A 64 0.09 -1.78 3.90
C PRO A 64 -0.41 -0.54 4.64
N THR A 65 -0.49 -0.56 5.97
CA THR A 65 -0.88 0.63 6.74
C THR A 65 0.19 1.72 6.65
N SER A 66 1.47 1.35 6.72
CA SER A 66 2.62 2.26 6.57
C SER A 66 2.78 2.76 5.13
N ASP A 67 2.55 1.92 4.13
CA ASP A 67 2.63 2.27 2.70
C ASP A 67 1.66 3.42 2.34
N VAL A 68 0.44 3.44 2.90
CA VAL A 68 -0.47 4.58 2.71
C VAL A 68 0.15 5.89 3.22
N PHE A 69 0.84 5.85 4.37
CA PHE A 69 1.53 7.02 4.91
C PHE A 69 2.71 7.43 4.02
N GLU A 70 3.53 6.48 3.58
CA GLU A 70 4.67 6.72 2.68
C GLU A 70 4.22 7.38 1.38
N GLN A 71 3.21 6.82 0.71
CA GLN A 71 2.62 7.39 -0.51
C GLN A 71 2.00 8.77 -0.27
N ARG A 72 1.43 9.01 0.90
CA ARG A 72 0.81 10.30 1.24
C ARG A 72 1.86 11.39 1.43
N VAL A 73 2.94 11.10 2.15
CA VAL A 73 4.05 12.05 2.31
C VAL A 73 4.69 12.32 0.95
N ALA A 74 4.95 11.29 0.14
CA ALA A 74 5.50 11.43 -1.20
C ALA A 74 4.61 12.22 -2.17
N ALA A 75 3.30 12.35 -1.89
CA ALA A 75 2.40 13.17 -2.69
C ALA A 75 2.36 14.65 -2.26
N LEU A 76 2.78 14.94 -1.03
CA LEU A 76 2.73 16.27 -0.41
C LEU A 76 4.07 17.01 -0.49
N GLU A 77 5.18 16.27 -0.43
CA GLU A 77 6.57 16.78 -0.51
C GLU A 77 7.19 16.56 -1.89
#